data_AF-A0AAN6JXM6-F1
#
_entry.id   AF-A0AAN6JXM6-F1
#
_cell.length_a   1.000
_cell.length_b   1.000
_cell.length_c   1.000
_cell.angle_alpha   90.00
_cell.angle_beta   90.00
_cell.angle_gamma   90.00
#
_symmetry.space_group_name_H-M   'P 1'
#
loop_
_entity.id
_entity.type
_entity.pdbx_description
1 polymer ?
#
loop_
_entity_poly.entity_id
_entity_poly.type
_entity_poly.pdbx_seq_one_letter_code
_entity_poly.pdbx_strand_id
1 'polypeptide(L)'
;MPSLTAHLLHLDESALKAATQHPFLEAAATRSLPLEQLKTWLAQDRLYALAYTNFIGALLAKVPIPTTSDRETTLEWRAVDLLIDCLVNIRSESKLFEETAAAEGWLDEVCDAQPNRHTRAYQDLFAGAAAAQKPLIVGLTVLWATEECYLRAWRHAKSKMDSGLKVKEKDVM
;
A
#
# COMPACT_ATOMS: atom_id res chain seq x y z
N MET A 1 -10.91 -6.59 26.54
CA MET A 1 -9.50 -6.49 26.10
C MET A 1 -9.46 -5.76 24.77
N PRO A 2 -8.50 -4.84 24.52
CA PRO A 2 -8.39 -4.19 23.21
C PRO A 2 -8.15 -5.24 22.11
N SER A 3 -8.61 -4.98 20.89
CA SER A 3 -8.30 -5.84 19.74
C SER A 3 -6.80 -5.82 19.45
N LEU A 4 -6.30 -6.84 18.74
CA LEU A 4 -4.90 -6.88 18.29
C LEU A 4 -4.50 -5.59 17.56
N THR A 5 -5.33 -5.14 16.62
CA THR A 5 -5.08 -3.93 15.84
C THR A 5 -5.07 -2.66 16.69
N ALA A 6 -5.97 -2.54 17.67
CA ALA A 6 -5.96 -1.43 18.60
C ALA A 6 -4.67 -1.42 19.44
N HIS A 7 -4.24 -2.59 19.94
CA HIS A 7 -2.99 -2.71 20.67
C HIS A 7 -1.77 -2.31 19.83
N LEU A 8 -1.69 -2.78 18.57
CA LEU A 8 -0.57 -2.47 17.66
C LEU A 8 -0.48 -0.96 17.36
N LEU A 9 -1.60 -0.26 17.21
CA LEU A 9 -1.63 1.19 16.97
C LEU A 9 -1.07 2.00 18.14
N HIS A 10 -1.23 1.49 19.37
CA HIS A 10 -0.75 2.15 20.59
C HIS A 10 0.66 1.72 21.01
N LEU A 11 1.27 0.76 20.30
CA LEU A 11 2.59 0.24 20.66
C LEU A 11 3.70 1.28 20.44
N ASP A 12 3.60 2.04 19.36
CA ASP A 12 4.49 3.18 19.07
C ASP A 12 3.75 4.27 18.29
N GLU A 13 2.99 5.08 19.04
CA GLU A 13 2.23 6.20 18.47
C GLU A 13 3.14 7.24 17.81
N SER A 14 4.38 7.37 18.29
CA SER A 14 5.33 8.35 17.78
C SER A 14 5.82 7.98 16.38
N ALA A 15 6.22 6.73 16.18
CA ALA A 15 6.61 6.21 14.88
C ALA A 15 5.43 6.19 13.90
N LEU A 16 4.23 5.81 14.38
CA LEU A 16 3.02 5.85 13.55
C LEU A 16 2.71 7.27 13.07
N LYS A 17 2.81 8.26 13.96
CA LYS A 17 2.61 9.67 13.59
C LYS A 17 3.67 10.13 12.57
N ALA A 18 4.94 9.79 12.79
CA ALA A 18 6.01 10.14 11.87
C ALA A 18 5.82 9.53 10.47
N ALA A 19 5.36 8.27 10.39
CA ALA A 19 5.08 7.59 9.13
C ALA A 19 3.87 8.15 8.39
N THR A 20 2.86 8.64 9.12
CA THR A 20 1.55 9.06 8.55
C THR A 20 1.37 10.57 8.45
N GLN A 21 2.32 11.37 8.96
CA GLN A 21 2.33 12.84 8.91
C GLN A 21 3.70 13.36 8.44
N HIS A 22 4.33 12.64 7.51
CA HIS A 22 5.63 13.01 6.97
C HIS A 22 5.53 14.30 6.11
N PRO A 23 6.53 15.20 6.11
CA PRO A 23 6.51 16.45 5.32
C PRO A 23 6.26 16.27 3.82
N PHE A 24 6.62 15.10 3.28
CA PHE A 24 6.28 14.71 1.90
C PHE A 24 4.78 14.83 1.61
N LEU A 25 3.93 14.43 2.55
CA LEU A 25 2.47 14.40 2.38
C LEU A 25 1.89 15.82 2.32
N GLU A 26 2.42 16.73 3.12
CA GLU A 26 2.04 18.14 3.09
C GLU A 26 2.54 18.83 1.81
N ALA A 27 3.76 18.50 1.37
CA ALA A 27 4.30 19.00 0.11
C ALA A 27 3.48 18.52 -1.10
N ALA A 28 3.06 17.25 -1.10
CA ALA A 28 2.17 16.69 -2.12
C ALA A 28 0.79 17.40 -2.11
N ALA A 29 0.19 17.59 -0.92
CA ALA A 29 -1.12 18.22 -0.77
C ALA A 29 -1.14 19.70 -1.19
N THR A 30 -0.03 20.41 -1.02
CA THR A 30 0.11 21.86 -1.30
C THR A 30 0.75 22.16 -2.65
N ARG A 31 0.97 21.14 -3.50
CA ARG A 31 1.63 21.29 -4.81
C ARG A 31 3.04 21.90 -4.73
N SER A 32 3.73 21.69 -3.61
CA SER A 32 5.09 22.18 -3.37
C SER A 32 6.16 21.08 -3.46
N LEU A 33 5.75 19.83 -3.74
CA LEU A 33 6.66 18.71 -3.91
C LEU A 33 7.50 18.88 -5.19
N PRO A 34 8.85 18.84 -5.12
CA PRO A 34 9.70 18.91 -6.29
C PRO A 34 9.43 17.74 -7.26
N LEU A 35 9.45 18.02 -8.56
CA LEU A 35 9.13 17.05 -9.60
C LEU A 35 9.98 15.77 -9.50
N GLU A 36 11.28 15.89 -9.30
CA GLU A 36 12.18 14.75 -9.16
C GLU A 36 11.84 13.86 -7.96
N GLN A 37 11.33 14.46 -6.87
CA GLN A 37 10.88 13.70 -5.70
C GLN A 37 9.56 12.98 -5.98
N LEU A 38 8.65 13.61 -6.74
CA LEU A 38 7.40 12.99 -7.18
C LEU A 38 7.68 11.78 -8.08
N LYS A 39 8.55 11.94 -9.09
CA LYS A 39 8.99 10.85 -9.97
C LYS A 39 9.65 9.71 -9.19
N THR A 40 10.54 10.07 -8.27
CA THR A 40 11.21 9.08 -7.40
C THR A 40 10.19 8.32 -6.56
N TRP A 41 9.22 9.02 -5.95
CA TRP A 41 8.15 8.36 -5.20
C TRP A 41 7.35 7.42 -6.09
N LEU A 42 6.86 7.89 -7.25
CA LEU A 42 6.06 7.10 -8.18
C LEU A 42 6.79 5.82 -8.63
N ALA A 43 8.07 5.94 -8.99
CA ALA A 43 8.90 4.81 -9.40
C ALA A 43 9.11 3.78 -8.28
N GLN A 44 9.36 4.26 -7.04
CA GLN A 44 9.60 3.38 -5.90
C GLN A 44 8.31 2.73 -5.39
N ASP A 45 7.19 3.46 -5.40
CA ASP A 45 5.87 2.96 -4.97
C ASP A 45 5.34 1.93 -5.98
N ARG A 46 5.62 2.10 -7.28
CA ARG A 46 5.38 1.07 -8.29
C ARG A 46 6.13 -0.23 -7.98
N LEU A 47 7.43 -0.16 -7.67
CA LEU A 47 8.23 -1.35 -7.33
C LEU A 47 7.75 -2.01 -6.02
N TYR A 48 7.26 -1.22 -5.07
CA TYR A 48 6.58 -1.71 -3.88
C TYR A 48 5.28 -2.45 -4.24
N ALA A 49 4.43 -1.89 -5.10
CA ALA A 49 3.17 -2.49 -5.56
C ALA A 49 3.38 -3.82 -6.31
N LEU A 50 4.44 -3.90 -7.13
CA LEU A 50 4.83 -5.15 -7.80
C LEU A 50 5.24 -6.24 -6.78
N ALA A 51 5.97 -5.86 -5.72
CA ALA A 51 6.33 -6.79 -4.66
C ALA A 51 5.12 -7.19 -3.80
N TYR A 52 4.22 -6.25 -3.53
CA TYR A 52 2.96 -6.48 -2.84
C TYR A 52 2.10 -7.51 -3.59
N THR A 53 2.06 -7.46 -4.93
CA THR A 53 1.32 -8.46 -5.74
C THR A 53 1.80 -9.90 -5.44
N ASN A 54 3.11 -10.11 -5.41
CA ASN A 54 3.70 -11.42 -5.08
C ASN A 54 3.45 -11.81 -3.62
N PHE A 55 3.52 -10.83 -2.71
CA PHE A 55 3.23 -11.01 -1.29
C PHE A 55 1.81 -11.54 -1.06
N ILE A 56 0.80 -10.89 -1.65
CA ILE A 56 -0.60 -11.33 -1.53
C ILE A 56 -0.81 -12.70 -2.14
N GLY A 57 -0.22 -12.99 -3.31
CA GLY A 57 -0.25 -14.32 -3.92
C GLY A 57 0.30 -15.40 -2.98
N ALA A 58 1.41 -15.11 -2.28
CA ALA A 58 2.00 -16.02 -1.30
C ALA A 58 1.12 -16.19 -0.05
N LEU A 59 0.40 -15.15 0.41
CA LEU A 59 -0.57 -15.29 1.50
C LEU A 59 -1.77 -16.14 1.08
N LEU A 60 -2.29 -15.91 -0.13
CA LEU A 60 -3.43 -16.64 -0.68
C LEU A 60 -3.13 -18.14 -0.76
N ALA A 61 -1.93 -18.50 -1.22
CA ALA A 61 -1.47 -19.88 -1.28
C ALA A 61 -1.38 -20.59 0.09
N LYS A 62 -1.38 -19.84 1.19
CA LYS A 62 -1.29 -20.37 2.56
C LYS A 62 -2.66 -20.52 3.24
N VAL A 63 -3.73 -20.02 2.64
CA VAL A 63 -5.06 -20.13 3.25
C VAL A 63 -5.59 -21.56 3.09
N PRO A 64 -5.96 -22.25 4.18
CA PRO A 64 -6.53 -23.59 4.08
C PRO A 64 -7.98 -23.51 3.62
N ILE A 65 -8.22 -23.65 2.31
CA ILE A 65 -9.57 -23.52 1.72
C ILE A 65 -10.47 -24.67 2.19
N PRO A 66 -11.59 -24.39 2.89
CA PRO A 66 -12.52 -25.44 3.33
C PRO A 66 -13.24 -26.09 2.14
N THR A 67 -13.40 -27.41 2.20
CA THR A 67 -14.05 -28.22 1.16
C THR A 67 -15.52 -28.53 1.45
N THR A 68 -16.06 -27.99 2.56
CA THR A 68 -17.44 -28.21 2.97
C THR A 68 -18.41 -27.32 2.19
N SER A 69 -19.69 -27.69 2.17
CA SER A 69 -20.73 -26.94 1.44
C SER A 69 -20.98 -25.54 1.97
N ASP A 70 -20.62 -25.27 3.23
CA ASP A 70 -20.75 -23.99 3.92
C ASP A 70 -19.47 -23.13 3.86
N ARG A 71 -18.48 -23.50 3.02
CA ARG A 71 -17.16 -22.83 2.95
C ARG A 71 -17.26 -21.31 2.85
N GLU A 72 -18.24 -20.77 2.14
CA GLU A 72 -18.38 -19.32 1.90
C GLU A 72 -18.65 -18.53 3.18
N THR A 73 -19.11 -19.20 4.24
CA THR A 73 -19.35 -18.58 5.56
C THR A 73 -18.12 -18.63 6.48
N THR A 74 -17.08 -19.37 6.10
CA THR A 74 -15.88 -19.59 6.91
C THR A 74 -14.96 -18.38 6.92
N LEU A 75 -14.08 -18.30 7.93
CA LEU A 75 -13.09 -17.21 8.01
C LEU A 75 -12.02 -17.34 6.93
N GLU A 76 -11.67 -18.58 6.57
CA GLU A 76 -10.72 -18.93 5.54
C GLU A 76 -11.19 -18.43 4.18
N TRP A 77 -12.46 -18.64 3.83
CA TRP A 77 -13.00 -18.13 2.57
C TRP A 77 -13.08 -16.61 2.55
N ARG A 78 -13.49 -15.98 3.66
CA ARG A 78 -13.46 -14.51 3.77
C ARG A 78 -12.05 -13.92 3.62
N ALA A 79 -11.03 -14.63 4.08
CA ALA A 79 -9.64 -14.24 3.87
C ALA A 79 -9.22 -14.40 2.40
N VAL A 80 -9.67 -15.46 1.72
CA VAL A 80 -9.47 -15.64 0.26
C VAL A 80 -10.09 -14.48 -0.50
N ASP A 81 -11.35 -14.14 -0.25
CA ASP A 81 -12.04 -13.03 -0.92
C ASP A 81 -11.28 -11.71 -0.72
N LEU A 82 -10.88 -11.40 0.52
CA LEU A 82 -10.10 -10.21 0.84
C LEU A 82 -8.78 -10.16 0.06
N LEU A 83 -8.03 -11.27 0.01
CA LEU A 83 -6.75 -11.32 -0.69
C LEU A 83 -6.91 -11.23 -2.21
N ILE A 84 -8.00 -11.77 -2.77
CA ILE A 84 -8.34 -11.59 -4.19
C ILE A 84 -8.65 -10.11 -4.47
N ASP A 85 -9.44 -9.46 -3.62
CA ASP A 85 -9.76 -8.03 -3.75
C ASP A 85 -8.48 -7.17 -3.68
N CYS A 86 -7.54 -7.49 -2.77
CA CYS A 86 -6.22 -6.86 -2.73
C CYS A 86 -5.48 -6.96 -4.07
N LEU A 87 -5.47 -8.14 -4.72
CA LEU A 87 -4.83 -8.34 -6.03
C LEU A 87 -5.52 -7.54 -7.14
N VAL A 88 -6.84 -7.47 -7.12
CA VAL A 88 -7.61 -6.67 -8.09
C VAL A 88 -7.31 -5.18 -7.93
N ASN A 89 -7.25 -4.71 -6.68
CA ASN A 89 -6.99 -3.31 -6.36
C ASN A 89 -5.56 -2.90 -6.73
N ILE A 90 -4.54 -3.65 -6.30
CA ILE A 90 -3.14 -3.30 -6.57
C ILE A 90 -2.79 -3.36 -8.07
N ARG A 91 -3.46 -4.24 -8.84
CA ARG A 91 -3.35 -4.26 -10.31
C ARG A 91 -3.89 -2.96 -10.91
N SER A 92 -5.02 -2.47 -10.40
CA SER A 92 -5.64 -1.23 -10.87
C SER A 92 -4.78 -0.01 -10.52
N GLU A 93 -4.17 0.01 -9.34
CA GLU A 93 -3.24 1.04 -8.89
C GLU A 93 -1.93 1.03 -9.70
N SER A 94 -1.36 -0.15 -9.97
CA SER A 94 -0.16 -0.26 -10.81
C SER A 94 -0.41 0.28 -12.22
N LYS A 95 -1.61 0.02 -12.76
CA LYS A 95 -2.04 0.57 -14.04
C LYS A 95 -2.16 2.10 -13.98
N LEU A 96 -2.76 2.65 -12.92
CA LEU A 96 -2.84 4.10 -12.70
C LEU A 96 -1.43 4.73 -12.74
N PHE A 97 -0.46 4.16 -12.03
CA PHE A 97 0.91 4.70 -12.02
C PHE A 97 1.56 4.74 -13.40
N GLU A 98 1.45 3.65 -14.17
CA GLU A 98 2.03 3.57 -15.51
C GLU A 98 1.32 4.47 -16.52
N GLU A 99 -0.02 4.58 -16.44
CA GLU A 99 -0.79 5.50 -17.30
C GLU A 99 -0.47 6.96 -16.98
N THR A 100 -0.35 7.33 -15.70
CA THR A 100 0.10 8.67 -15.28
C THR A 100 1.52 8.95 -15.77
N ALA A 101 2.46 8.02 -15.58
CA ALA A 101 3.84 8.20 -16.06
C ALA A 101 3.90 8.33 -17.58
N ALA A 102 3.09 7.58 -18.33
CA ALA A 102 3.00 7.70 -19.78
C ALA A 102 2.44 9.06 -20.22
N ALA A 103 1.36 9.53 -19.58
CA ALA A 103 0.74 10.81 -19.88
C ALA A 103 1.70 12.00 -19.66
N GLU A 104 2.55 11.92 -18.64
CA GLU A 104 3.54 12.95 -18.29
C GLU A 104 4.89 12.79 -19.03
N GLY A 105 5.07 11.71 -19.81
CA GLY A 105 6.30 11.43 -20.56
C GLY A 105 7.46 10.91 -19.71
N TRP A 106 7.18 10.26 -18.57
CA TRP A 106 8.16 9.69 -17.62
C TRP A 106 8.13 8.16 -17.56
N LEU A 107 7.42 7.50 -18.49
CA LEU A 107 7.18 6.05 -18.42
C LEU A 107 8.47 5.24 -18.29
N ASP A 108 9.44 5.44 -19.19
CA ASP A 108 10.69 4.69 -19.17
C ASP A 108 11.48 4.94 -17.86
N GLU A 109 11.53 6.21 -17.41
CA GLU A 109 12.20 6.59 -16.17
C GLU A 109 11.59 5.90 -14.93
N VAL A 110 10.26 5.82 -14.87
CA VAL A 110 9.51 5.16 -13.78
C VAL A 110 9.62 3.64 -13.86
N CYS A 111 9.60 3.07 -15.06
CA CYS A 111 9.60 1.63 -15.27
C CYS A 111 10.98 0.98 -15.12
N ASP A 112 12.05 1.68 -15.53
CA ASP A 112 13.44 1.18 -15.48
C ASP A 112 14.11 1.40 -14.11
N ALA A 113 13.45 2.13 -13.22
CA ALA A 113 13.93 2.40 -11.88
C ALA A 113 14.29 1.11 -11.13
N GLN A 114 15.39 1.18 -10.38
CA GLN A 114 15.80 0.11 -9.48
C GLN A 114 15.31 0.41 -8.07
N PRO A 115 14.97 -0.61 -7.26
CA PRO A 115 14.52 -0.36 -5.90
C PRO A 115 15.64 0.32 -5.12
N ASN A 116 15.31 1.31 -4.30
CA ASN A 116 16.26 1.91 -3.37
C ASN A 116 16.34 1.04 -2.09
N ARG A 117 17.15 1.45 -1.11
CA ARG A 117 17.31 0.69 0.15
C ARG A 117 16.01 0.52 0.93
N HIS A 118 15.11 1.50 0.89
CA HIS A 118 13.86 1.51 1.64
C HIS A 118 12.82 0.61 0.97
N THR A 119 12.73 0.68 -0.36
CA THR A 119 11.88 -0.23 -1.16
C THR A 119 12.34 -1.68 -1.02
N ARG A 120 13.66 -1.93 -1.07
CA ARG A 120 14.22 -3.26 -0.78
C ARG A 120 13.84 -3.75 0.62
N ALA A 121 13.90 -2.89 1.64
CA ALA A 121 13.49 -3.29 2.99
C ALA A 121 12.00 -3.71 3.07
N TYR A 122 11.11 -3.05 2.32
CA TYR A 122 9.72 -3.50 2.20
C TYR A 122 9.58 -4.82 1.44
N GLN A 123 10.34 -5.02 0.38
CA GLN A 123 10.39 -6.28 -0.37
C GLN A 123 10.84 -7.44 0.54
N ASP A 124 11.88 -7.21 1.35
CA ASP A 124 12.38 -8.18 2.33
C ASP A 124 11.35 -8.45 3.44
N LEU A 125 10.65 -7.41 3.92
CA LEU A 125 9.57 -7.54 4.89
C LEU A 125 8.45 -8.44 4.34
N PHE A 126 8.02 -8.21 3.11
CA PHE A 126 7.00 -9.02 2.44
C PHE A 126 7.43 -10.47 2.25
N ALA A 127 8.64 -10.69 1.72
CA ALA A 127 9.18 -12.03 1.56
C ALA A 127 9.26 -12.76 2.92
N GLY A 128 9.75 -12.08 3.95
CA GLY A 128 9.86 -12.61 5.30
C GLY A 128 8.52 -12.91 5.97
N ALA A 129 7.51 -12.06 5.79
CA ALA A 129 6.19 -12.22 6.37
C ALA A 129 5.35 -13.32 5.68
N ALA A 130 5.54 -13.50 4.38
CA ALA A 130 4.87 -14.55 3.61
C ALA A 130 5.59 -15.91 3.64
N ALA A 131 6.83 -15.98 4.14
CA ALA A 131 7.62 -17.19 4.14
C ALA A 131 6.88 -18.41 4.76
N ALA A 132 7.14 -19.61 4.24
CA ALA A 132 6.32 -20.82 4.47
C ALA A 132 6.16 -21.24 5.95
N GLN A 133 7.20 -21.02 6.74
CA GLN A 133 7.31 -21.28 8.19
C GLN A 133 6.67 -20.20 9.07
N LYS A 134 6.24 -19.05 8.51
CA LYS A 134 5.49 -18.03 9.25
C LYS A 134 3.99 -18.35 9.28
N PRO A 135 3.31 -18.20 10.42
CA PRO A 135 1.84 -18.27 10.47
C PRO A 135 1.18 -17.23 9.56
N LEU A 136 0.03 -17.56 8.95
CA LEU A 136 -0.72 -16.65 8.06
C LEU A 136 -1.02 -15.29 8.73
N ILE A 137 -1.32 -15.29 10.02
CA ILE A 137 -1.61 -14.06 10.79
C ILE A 137 -0.46 -13.04 10.75
N VAL A 138 0.80 -13.47 10.62
CA VAL A 138 1.95 -12.56 10.49
C VAL A 138 1.83 -11.77 9.19
N GLY A 139 1.57 -12.47 8.08
CA GLY A 139 1.33 -11.85 6.77
C GLY A 139 0.11 -10.93 6.77
N LEU A 140 -1.02 -11.38 7.32
CA LEU A 140 -2.23 -10.57 7.42
C LEU A 140 -2.02 -9.32 8.31
N THR A 141 -1.17 -9.41 9.33
CA THR A 141 -0.81 -8.25 10.16
C THR A 141 0.02 -7.25 9.38
N VAL A 142 1.01 -7.71 8.60
CA VAL A 142 1.80 -6.83 7.73
C VAL A 142 0.92 -6.16 6.68
N LEU A 143 0.06 -6.93 6.01
CA LEU A 143 -0.94 -6.41 5.07
C LEU A 143 -1.79 -5.31 5.72
N TRP A 144 -2.41 -5.60 6.86
CA TRP A 144 -3.22 -4.61 7.57
C TRP A 144 -2.41 -3.36 7.94
N ALA A 145 -1.20 -3.52 8.47
CA ALA A 145 -0.37 -2.40 8.93
C ALA A 145 0.06 -1.49 7.77
N THR A 146 0.40 -2.05 6.61
CA THR A 146 0.76 -1.26 5.43
C THR A 146 -0.42 -0.46 4.91
N GLU A 147 -1.60 -1.09 4.79
CA GLU A 147 -2.82 -0.43 4.31
C GLU A 147 -3.30 0.66 5.29
N GLU A 148 -3.26 0.39 6.59
CA GLU A 148 -3.63 1.35 7.62
C GLU A 148 -2.70 2.57 7.63
N CYS A 149 -1.39 2.36 7.47
CA CYS A 149 -0.42 3.45 7.35
C CYS A 149 -0.68 4.30 6.10
N TYR A 150 -0.86 3.66 4.95
CA TYR A 150 -1.07 4.36 3.67
C TYR A 150 -2.38 5.15 3.68
N LEU A 151 -3.46 4.55 4.19
CA LEU A 151 -4.76 5.21 4.36
C LEU A 151 -4.67 6.43 5.28
N ARG A 152 -3.99 6.32 6.42
CA ARG A 152 -3.80 7.45 7.34
C ARG A 152 -2.96 8.56 6.72
N ALA A 153 -1.88 8.20 6.02
CA ALA A 153 -1.01 9.15 5.34
C ALA A 153 -1.78 9.98 4.31
N TRP A 154 -2.55 9.35 3.43
CA TRP A 154 -3.30 10.07 2.40
C TRP A 154 -4.53 10.80 2.94
N ARG A 155 -5.16 10.31 4.03
CA ARG A 155 -6.16 11.10 4.76
C ARG A 155 -5.55 12.35 5.38
N HIS A 156 -4.34 12.26 5.92
CA HIS A 156 -3.62 13.42 6.43
C HIS A 156 -3.28 14.40 5.31
N ALA A 157 -2.70 13.94 4.20
CA ALA A 157 -2.44 14.77 3.02
C ALA A 157 -3.71 15.49 2.56
N LYS A 158 -4.83 14.75 2.43
CA LYS A 158 -6.13 15.33 2.07
C LYS A 158 -6.60 16.44 3.02
N SER A 159 -6.34 16.31 4.32
CA SER A 159 -6.68 17.35 5.31
C SER A 159 -5.86 18.63 5.17
N LYS A 160 -4.72 18.57 4.46
CA LYS A 160 -3.83 19.70 4.19
C LYS A 160 -4.08 20.37 2.85
N MET A 161 -4.96 19.81 2.02
CA MET A 161 -5.31 20.42 0.74
C MET A 161 -6.08 21.72 0.95
N ASP A 162 -5.67 22.78 0.25
CA ASP A 162 -6.37 24.06 0.30
C ASP A 162 -7.81 23.91 -0.23
N SER A 163 -8.78 24.21 0.63
CA SER A 163 -10.21 24.09 0.32
C SER A 163 -10.74 25.15 -0.68
N GLY A 164 -9.87 26.06 -1.15
CA GLY A 164 -10.20 27.14 -2.08
C GLY A 164 -10.21 26.77 -3.57
N LEU A 165 -9.90 25.51 -3.92
CA LEU A 165 -9.73 25.09 -5.31
C LEU A 165 -11.08 24.82 -6.02
N LYS A 166 -11.29 25.52 -7.15
CA LYS A 166 -12.45 25.33 -8.04
C LYS A 166 -12.42 23.93 -8.67
N VAL A 167 -13.60 23.35 -8.86
CA VAL A 167 -13.83 21.95 -9.29
C VAL A 167 -13.05 21.55 -10.56
N LYS A 168 -12.83 22.46 -11.51
CA LYS A 168 -12.04 22.18 -12.74
C LYS A 168 -10.56 21.85 -12.52
N GLU A 169 -9.99 22.24 -11.39
CA GLU A 169 -8.58 21.91 -11.05
C GLU A 169 -8.45 20.62 -10.25
N LYS A 170 -9.57 19.92 -10.00
CA LYS A 170 -9.58 18.63 -9.29
C LYS A 170 -9.49 17.43 -10.23
N ASP A 171 -9.79 17.60 -11.52
CA ASP A 171 -9.83 16.52 -12.51
C ASP A 171 -8.45 16.20 -13.13
N VAL A 172 -7.40 16.92 -12.73
CA VAL A 172 -5.99 16.61 -13.07
C VAL A 172 -5.28 15.95 -11.87
N MET A 173 -6.03 15.54 -10.84
CA MET A 173 -5.51 14.78 -9.69
C MET A 173 -5.77 13.30 -9.83
#